data_AF-A0A662FWT1-F1
#
_entry.id   AF-A0A662FWT1-F1
#
_cell.length_a   1.000
_cell.length_b   1.000
_cell.length_c   1.000
_cell.angle_alpha   90.00
_cell.angle_beta   90.00
_cell.angle_gamma   90.00
#
_symmetry.space_group_name_H-M   'P 1'
#
loop_
_entity.id
_entity.type
_entity.pdbx_description
1 polymer ?
#
loop_
_entity_poly.entity_id
_entity_poly.type
_entity_poly.pdbx_seq_one_letter_code
_entity_poly.pdbx_strand_id
1 'polypeptide(L)'
;MFKLLWLRNISSILDAIVLIDILQDLKLAIGTISSFVNEKFAQECAKLYEIASRDRRIKDILSQVSNSLKRISKRPPLGICSAITVLGEVEGMPKEDFLEKYLIALHLFSIDKLETVETLERFGLLARDEVIQLTEEGRRLYRDLSKLMKSLLLKVEEKKELTEAFREINKKMKFIVLRDGRFDEFKSQKILESLVRAGIDVDISIRSIDRFLSFLPLDIVSSEYLLRSISRELMLYDPSGRSSSFYEFYMETGRYVIIKVDNTERIFTFKLVRGILKGILKPLILDVPSYVEDEIVERVYETIRMLASLSAQKAVPLREYYSIEIEEGLLKTLCREGLRLSIVTPDLLDEGIDQKIILLRARGLLMQSMDELRKTTLSSWGYRSFIRGLFYISSALMILMNILPGTSLIANLSVLLSRLEEYRKGTIKPMVDIREDLGRITHLLKSTYRVVHRETVDKNILRLALRLSGKLIHAIDHVLKETYAQAG
;
A
#
# COMPACT_ATOMS: atom_id res chain seq x y z
N MET A 1 0.75 -4.24 1.82
CA MET A 1 0.81 -5.28 0.75
C MET A 1 2.15 -6.02 0.71
N PHE A 2 3.31 -5.35 0.59
CA PHE A 2 4.64 -6.02 0.63
C PHE A 2 4.92 -6.82 1.92
N LYS A 3 4.62 -6.27 3.10
CA LYS A 3 4.72 -7.00 4.39
C LYS A 3 3.83 -8.25 4.40
N LEU A 4 2.65 -8.20 3.77
CA LEU A 4 1.67 -9.28 3.70
C LEU A 4 2.06 -10.37 2.69
N LEU A 5 2.63 -10.01 1.52
CA LEU A 5 3.14 -10.97 0.54
C LEU A 5 4.42 -11.68 1.03
N TRP A 6 5.24 -10.97 1.80
CA TRP A 6 6.41 -11.55 2.47
C TRP A 6 5.98 -12.48 3.61
N LEU A 7 5.05 -12.04 4.47
CA LEU A 7 4.40 -12.90 5.47
C LEU A 7 3.76 -14.13 4.83
N ARG A 8 3.09 -13.99 3.68
CA ARG A 8 2.45 -15.07 2.92
C ARG A 8 3.43 -16.17 2.51
N ASN A 9 4.53 -15.83 1.85
CA ASN A 9 5.47 -16.85 1.35
C ASN A 9 6.19 -17.58 2.51
N ILE A 10 6.47 -16.87 3.61
CA ILE A 10 7.13 -17.43 4.79
C ILE A 10 6.16 -18.28 5.61
N SER A 11 4.90 -17.89 5.68
CA SER A 11 3.88 -18.61 6.44
C SER A 11 3.47 -19.93 5.77
N SER A 12 3.48 -20.03 4.43
CA SER A 12 3.30 -21.31 3.72
C SER A 12 4.43 -22.30 3.97
N ILE A 13 5.66 -21.80 4.03
CA ILE A 13 6.84 -22.62 4.39
C ILE A 13 6.68 -23.13 5.82
N LEU A 14 6.16 -22.28 6.71
CA LEU A 14 5.94 -22.62 8.10
C LEU A 14 4.86 -23.70 8.25
N ASP A 15 3.72 -23.58 7.56
CA ASP A 15 2.68 -24.61 7.52
C ASP A 15 3.22 -25.95 6.98
N ALA A 16 4.00 -25.92 5.89
CA ALA A 16 4.60 -27.11 5.31
C ALA A 16 5.59 -27.81 6.27
N ILE A 17 6.51 -27.04 6.88
CA ILE A 17 7.50 -27.56 7.83
C ILE A 17 6.83 -28.17 9.06
N VAL A 18 5.82 -27.49 9.61
CA VAL A 18 5.07 -27.98 10.77
C VAL A 18 4.27 -29.22 10.40
N LEU A 19 3.65 -29.27 9.21
CA LEU A 19 2.93 -30.46 8.76
C LEU A 19 3.87 -31.67 8.57
N ILE A 20 5.04 -31.48 7.98
CA ILE A 20 6.07 -32.53 7.84
C ILE A 20 6.47 -33.07 9.22
N ASP A 21 6.70 -32.18 10.19
CA ASP A 21 7.05 -32.56 11.56
C ASP A 21 5.93 -33.31 12.29
N ILE A 22 4.68 -32.91 12.06
CA ILE A 22 3.52 -33.54 12.67
C ILE A 22 3.29 -34.95 12.12
N LEU A 23 3.36 -35.10 10.79
CA LEU A 23 3.09 -36.36 10.10
C LEU A 23 4.22 -37.38 10.26
N GLN A 24 5.47 -36.94 10.38
CA GLN A 24 6.67 -37.79 10.42
C GLN A 24 6.79 -38.79 9.25
N ASP A 25 6.07 -38.55 8.16
CA ASP A 25 6.11 -39.29 6.91
C ASP A 25 6.29 -38.26 5.79
N LEU A 26 7.52 -38.16 5.28
CA LEU A 26 7.90 -37.17 4.27
C LEU A 26 7.11 -37.36 2.97
N LYS A 27 6.82 -38.61 2.57
CA LYS A 27 6.12 -38.92 1.31
C LYS A 27 4.66 -38.52 1.40
N LEU A 28 4.01 -38.84 2.53
CA LEU A 28 2.64 -38.43 2.82
C LEU A 28 2.53 -36.90 2.96
N ALA A 29 3.49 -36.27 3.65
CA ALA A 29 3.51 -34.83 3.81
C ALA A 29 3.70 -34.10 2.48
N ILE A 30 4.67 -34.52 1.66
CA ILE A 30 4.88 -33.97 0.30
C ILE A 30 3.61 -34.16 -0.54
N GLY A 31 2.99 -35.34 -0.54
CA GLY A 31 1.75 -35.58 -1.27
C GLY A 31 0.60 -34.67 -0.82
N THR A 32 0.45 -34.49 0.50
CA THR A 32 -0.57 -33.62 1.08
C THR A 32 -0.31 -32.15 0.78
N ILE A 33 0.93 -31.69 0.80
CA ILE A 33 1.27 -30.31 0.42
C ILE A 33 1.06 -30.13 -1.08
N SER A 34 1.45 -31.12 -1.90
CA SER A 34 1.37 -31.06 -3.36
C SER A 34 -0.06 -31.09 -3.91
N SER A 35 -1.05 -31.51 -3.11
CA SER A 35 -2.46 -31.38 -3.49
C SER A 35 -2.97 -29.94 -3.43
N PHE A 36 -2.23 -29.04 -2.77
CA PHE A 36 -2.61 -27.63 -2.59
C PHE A 36 -1.61 -26.63 -3.20
N VAL A 37 -0.36 -27.05 -3.44
CA VAL A 37 0.70 -26.24 -4.09
C VAL A 37 1.54 -27.10 -5.04
N ASN A 38 2.41 -26.49 -5.84
CA ASN A 38 3.27 -27.23 -6.77
C ASN A 38 4.20 -28.23 -6.03
N GLU A 39 4.34 -29.44 -6.57
CA GLU A 39 5.20 -30.50 -6.03
C GLU A 39 6.66 -30.04 -5.77
N LYS A 40 7.21 -29.19 -6.64
CA LYS A 40 8.54 -28.62 -6.46
C LYS A 40 8.65 -27.81 -5.16
N PHE A 41 7.61 -27.05 -4.80
CA PHE A 41 7.58 -26.30 -3.55
C PHE A 41 7.54 -27.25 -2.34
N ALA A 42 6.72 -28.31 -2.41
CA ALA A 42 6.64 -29.32 -1.35
C ALA A 42 7.99 -30.01 -1.11
N GLN A 43 8.71 -30.36 -2.18
CA GLN A 43 10.04 -30.95 -2.12
C GLN A 43 11.08 -30.01 -1.49
N GLU A 44 11.03 -28.71 -1.79
CA GLU A 44 11.94 -27.72 -1.21
C GLU A 44 11.64 -27.46 0.28
N CYS A 45 10.37 -27.45 0.69
CA CYS A 45 10.00 -27.40 2.10
C CYS A 45 10.50 -28.63 2.87
N ALA A 46 10.48 -29.82 2.26
CA ALA A 46 11.02 -31.04 2.85
C ALA A 46 12.53 -30.96 3.07
N LYS A 47 13.29 -30.47 2.08
CA LYS A 47 14.74 -30.20 2.23
C LYS A 47 15.02 -29.19 3.34
N LEU A 48 14.23 -28.11 3.41
CA LEU A 48 14.39 -27.09 4.44
C LEU A 48 14.09 -27.64 5.84
N TYR A 49 13.07 -28.49 5.99
CA TYR A 49 12.76 -29.20 7.24
C TYR A 49 13.94 -30.09 7.68
N GLU A 50 14.53 -30.87 6.78
CA GLU A 50 15.67 -31.73 7.10
C GLU A 50 16.92 -30.94 7.55
N ILE A 51 17.11 -29.74 7.01
CA ILE A 51 18.19 -28.85 7.42
C ILE A 51 17.88 -28.21 8.78
N ALA A 52 16.66 -27.69 8.95
CA ALA A 52 16.24 -26.97 10.14
C ALA A 52 16.15 -27.88 11.38
N SER A 53 15.70 -29.12 11.21
CA SER A 53 15.57 -30.13 12.28
C SER A 53 16.91 -30.61 12.85
N ARG A 54 18.04 -30.34 12.18
CA ARG A 54 19.39 -30.58 12.70
C ARG A 54 19.84 -29.51 13.70
N ASP A 55 19.22 -28.32 13.70
CA ASP A 55 19.47 -27.30 14.71
C ASP A 55 18.62 -27.60 15.95
N ARG A 56 19.28 -27.83 17.09
CA ARG A 56 18.62 -28.19 18.36
C ARG A 56 17.61 -27.11 18.81
N ARG A 57 17.91 -25.83 18.62
CA ARG A 57 17.00 -24.73 19.01
C ARG A 57 15.75 -24.72 18.15
N ILE A 58 15.89 -24.92 16.84
CA ILE A 58 14.75 -24.95 15.92
C ILE A 58 13.93 -26.21 16.17
N LYS A 59 14.58 -27.37 16.37
CA LYS A 59 13.90 -28.62 16.71
C LYS A 59 13.08 -28.51 17.99
N ASP A 60 13.60 -27.83 19.02
CA ASP A 60 12.89 -27.62 20.27
C ASP A 60 11.65 -26.71 20.08
N ILE A 61 11.78 -25.61 19.33
CA ILE A 61 10.64 -24.73 19.01
C ILE A 61 9.62 -25.46 18.12
N LEU A 62 10.06 -26.19 17.11
CA LEU A 62 9.22 -26.95 16.21
C LEU A 62 8.43 -28.02 16.98
N SER A 63 9.09 -28.74 17.89
CA SER A 63 8.44 -29.71 18.77
C SER A 63 7.38 -29.05 19.67
N GLN A 64 7.64 -27.84 20.18
CA GLN A 64 6.66 -27.08 20.96
C GLN A 64 5.42 -26.70 20.13
N VAL A 65 5.64 -26.21 18.90
CA VAL A 65 4.57 -25.85 17.96
C VAL A 65 3.76 -27.10 17.56
N SER A 66 4.44 -28.16 17.13
CA SER A 66 3.83 -29.43 16.74
C SER A 66 3.05 -30.08 17.88
N ASN A 67 3.57 -30.06 19.11
CA ASN A 67 2.85 -30.57 20.28
C ASN A 67 1.63 -29.72 20.62
N SER A 68 1.72 -28.39 20.49
CA SER A 68 0.57 -27.50 20.70
C SER A 68 -0.53 -27.76 19.68
N LEU A 69 -0.17 -27.95 18.40
CA LEU A 69 -1.14 -28.28 17.34
C LEU A 69 -1.67 -29.71 17.47
N LYS A 70 -0.86 -30.70 17.87
CA LYS A 70 -1.29 -32.08 18.11
C LYS A 70 -2.28 -32.20 19.26
N ARG A 71 -2.22 -31.30 20.27
CA ARG A 71 -3.22 -31.21 21.34
C ARG A 71 -4.59 -30.75 20.83
N ILE A 72 -4.59 -30.00 19.73
CA ILE A 72 -5.78 -29.41 19.13
C ILE A 72 -6.37 -30.34 18.06
N SER A 73 -5.53 -30.93 17.21
CA SER A 73 -5.92 -31.92 16.20
C SER A 73 -4.76 -32.87 15.89
N LYS A 74 -5.06 -34.17 15.74
CA LYS A 74 -4.07 -35.17 15.30
C LYS A 74 -3.54 -34.92 13.88
N ARG A 75 -4.34 -34.24 13.05
CA ARG A 75 -3.98 -33.77 11.70
C ARG A 75 -4.55 -32.36 11.55
N PRO A 76 -3.82 -31.32 12.00
CA PRO A 76 -4.28 -29.96 11.79
C PRO A 76 -4.37 -29.70 10.29
N PRO A 77 -5.45 -29.08 9.79
CA PRO A 77 -5.50 -28.67 8.40
C PRO A 77 -4.33 -27.73 8.08
N LEU A 78 -3.85 -27.86 6.85
CA LEU A 78 -2.84 -26.98 6.28
C LEU A 78 -3.36 -25.53 6.34
N GLY A 79 -2.52 -24.54 6.57
CA GLY A 79 -2.97 -23.13 6.64
C GLY A 79 -3.28 -22.60 8.05
N ILE A 80 -3.37 -23.45 9.08
CA ILE A 80 -3.62 -22.99 10.47
C ILE A 80 -2.48 -22.11 10.99
N CYS A 81 -1.22 -22.47 10.70
CA CYS A 81 -0.08 -21.74 11.25
C CYS A 81 0.04 -20.37 10.59
N SER A 82 -0.18 -20.30 9.27
CA SER A 82 -0.27 -19.02 8.56
C SER A 82 -1.44 -18.18 9.04
N ALA A 83 -2.61 -18.78 9.25
CA ALA A 83 -3.78 -18.06 9.70
C ALA A 83 -3.60 -17.38 11.06
N ILE A 84 -3.05 -18.10 12.03
CA ILE A 84 -2.78 -17.56 13.36
C ILE A 84 -1.71 -16.47 13.31
N THR A 85 -0.70 -16.62 12.45
CA THR A 85 0.37 -15.62 12.30
C THR A 85 -0.18 -14.31 11.73
N VAL A 86 -1.10 -14.39 10.76
CA VAL A 86 -1.75 -13.21 10.17
C VAL A 86 -2.74 -12.58 11.15
N LEU A 87 -3.57 -13.38 11.82
CA LEU A 87 -4.57 -12.91 12.79
C LEU A 87 -3.92 -12.23 14.01
N GLY A 88 -2.76 -12.71 14.46
CA GLY A 88 -2.01 -12.08 15.55
C GLY A 88 -1.47 -10.69 15.23
N GLU A 89 -1.27 -10.35 13.95
CA GLU A 89 -0.81 -9.02 13.52
C GLU A 89 -1.97 -8.00 13.40
N VAL A 90 -3.22 -8.48 13.41
CA VAL A 90 -4.44 -7.67 13.21
C VAL A 90 -5.43 -7.81 14.38
N GLU A 91 -4.95 -8.29 15.53
CA GLU A 91 -5.74 -8.39 16.76
C GLU A 91 -6.36 -7.02 17.12
N GLY A 92 -7.67 -6.99 17.41
CA GLY A 92 -8.43 -5.76 17.66
C GLY A 92 -9.11 -5.15 16.43
N MET A 93 -8.97 -5.76 15.25
CA MET A 93 -9.68 -5.37 14.03
C MET A 93 -11.11 -5.96 14.00
N PRO A 94 -12.13 -5.22 13.51
CA PRO A 94 -13.44 -5.81 13.25
C PRO A 94 -13.33 -7.01 12.32
N LYS A 95 -14.06 -8.08 12.63
CA LYS A 95 -14.01 -9.34 11.87
C LYS A 95 -14.42 -9.13 10.41
N GLU A 96 -15.43 -8.31 10.15
CA GLU A 96 -15.86 -7.95 8.79
C GLU A 96 -14.76 -7.22 7.99
N ASP A 97 -14.08 -6.25 8.61
CA ASP A 97 -12.94 -5.55 8.02
C ASP A 97 -11.77 -6.50 7.74
N PHE A 98 -11.53 -7.46 8.63
CA PHE A 98 -10.53 -8.51 8.42
C PHE A 98 -10.89 -9.41 7.24
N LEU A 99 -12.15 -9.86 7.17
CA LEU A 99 -12.67 -10.71 6.11
C LEU A 99 -12.57 -10.01 4.73
N GLU A 100 -12.80 -8.70 4.69
CA GLU A 100 -12.77 -7.90 3.46
C GLU A 100 -11.32 -7.52 3.04
N LYS A 101 -10.46 -7.12 3.99
CA LYS A 101 -9.18 -6.43 3.67
C LYS A 101 -7.93 -7.29 3.85
N TYR A 102 -7.95 -8.25 4.78
CA TYR A 102 -6.75 -9.01 5.18
C TYR A 102 -6.83 -10.49 4.84
N LEU A 103 -8.02 -10.96 4.52
CA LEU A 103 -8.26 -12.37 4.21
C LEU A 103 -7.66 -12.83 2.87
N ILE A 104 -7.33 -11.88 1.99
CA ILE A 104 -6.50 -12.12 0.79
C ILE A 104 -5.11 -12.66 1.16
N ALA A 105 -4.61 -12.36 2.37
CA ALA A 105 -3.34 -12.91 2.87
C ALA A 105 -3.47 -14.33 3.45
N LEU A 106 -4.70 -14.80 3.71
CA LEU A 106 -5.01 -16.14 4.21
C LEU A 106 -5.25 -17.18 3.10
N HIS A 107 -5.31 -16.76 1.84
CA HIS A 107 -5.47 -17.63 0.65
C HIS A 107 -4.21 -18.46 0.35
N LEU A 108 -3.74 -19.17 1.35
CA LEU A 108 -2.70 -20.17 1.22
C LEU A 108 -3.41 -21.52 1.22
N PHE A 109 -3.23 -22.27 0.13
CA PHE A 109 -3.74 -23.63 -0.08
C PHE A 109 -5.20 -23.78 -0.55
N SER A 110 -5.85 -22.74 -1.08
CA SER A 110 -7.24 -22.84 -1.60
C SER A 110 -8.26 -23.34 -0.58
N ILE A 111 -8.06 -22.98 0.70
CA ILE A 111 -8.93 -23.38 1.81
C ILE A 111 -9.99 -22.29 2.01
N ASP A 112 -11.23 -22.69 2.28
CA ASP A 112 -12.34 -21.77 2.42
C ASP A 112 -12.10 -20.76 3.57
N LYS A 113 -12.44 -19.52 3.25
CA LYS A 113 -12.29 -18.30 4.04
C LYS A 113 -13.04 -18.37 5.37
N LEU A 114 -14.28 -18.84 5.31
CA LEU A 114 -15.15 -19.05 6.45
C LEU A 114 -14.69 -20.28 7.23
N GLU A 115 -14.35 -21.34 6.51
CA GLU A 115 -13.93 -22.61 7.12
C GLU A 115 -12.66 -22.46 7.97
N THR A 116 -11.70 -21.62 7.54
CA THR A 116 -10.47 -21.38 8.31
C THR A 116 -10.75 -20.66 9.62
N VAL A 117 -11.56 -19.61 9.58
CA VAL A 117 -11.94 -18.83 10.78
C VAL A 117 -12.79 -19.68 11.73
N GLU A 118 -13.79 -20.38 11.20
CA GLU A 118 -14.61 -21.33 11.96
C GLU A 118 -13.78 -22.46 12.56
N THR A 119 -12.76 -22.93 11.84
CA THR A 119 -11.84 -23.96 12.32
C THR A 119 -10.99 -23.44 13.47
N LEU A 120 -10.50 -22.21 13.42
CA LEU A 120 -9.76 -21.59 14.51
C LEU A 120 -10.62 -21.33 15.74
N GLU A 121 -11.88 -20.92 15.56
CA GLU A 121 -12.86 -20.78 16.63
C GLU A 121 -13.22 -22.13 17.25
N ARG A 122 -13.46 -23.15 16.42
CA ARG A 122 -13.73 -24.53 16.86
C ARG A 122 -12.57 -25.11 17.64
N PHE A 123 -11.35 -24.75 17.28
CA PHE A 123 -10.13 -25.16 17.97
C PHE A 123 -9.78 -24.31 19.18
N GLY A 124 -10.61 -23.33 19.54
CA GLY A 124 -10.37 -22.49 20.72
C GLY A 124 -9.17 -21.56 20.58
N LEU A 125 -8.71 -21.29 19.36
CA LEU A 125 -7.57 -20.42 19.07
C LEU A 125 -7.99 -18.97 18.81
N LEU A 126 -9.22 -18.78 18.33
CA LEU A 126 -9.86 -17.49 18.13
C LEU A 126 -11.12 -17.39 19.00
N ALA A 127 -11.33 -16.24 19.62
CA ALA A 127 -12.57 -15.96 20.34
C ALA A 127 -13.72 -15.73 19.35
N ARG A 128 -14.93 -16.18 19.71
CA ARG A 128 -16.16 -15.89 18.95
C ARG A 128 -16.65 -14.51 19.32
N ASP A 129 -16.15 -13.50 18.63
CA ASP A 129 -16.49 -12.09 18.84
C ASP A 129 -16.59 -11.36 17.49
N GLU A 130 -17.16 -10.15 17.49
CA GLU A 130 -17.22 -9.26 16.31
C GLU A 130 -15.85 -8.67 15.97
N VAL A 131 -14.87 -8.85 16.85
CA VAL A 131 -13.49 -8.38 16.70
C VAL A 131 -12.54 -9.58 16.68
N ILE A 132 -11.50 -9.52 15.85
CA ILE A 132 -10.43 -10.51 15.82
C ILE A 132 -9.69 -10.49 17.16
N GLN A 133 -9.88 -11.54 17.96
CA GLN A 133 -9.22 -11.68 19.25
C GLN A 133 -8.73 -13.11 19.45
N LEU A 134 -7.42 -13.28 19.63
CA LEU A 134 -6.83 -14.58 19.92
C LEU A 134 -7.10 -14.96 21.38
N THR A 135 -7.38 -16.23 21.63
CA THR A 135 -7.43 -16.77 22.99
C THR A 135 -6.02 -16.82 23.59
N GLU A 136 -5.89 -17.11 24.89
CA GLU A 136 -4.56 -17.27 25.50
C GLU A 136 -3.75 -18.41 24.83
N GLU A 137 -4.43 -19.47 24.41
CA GLU A 137 -3.84 -20.56 23.62
C GLU A 137 -3.44 -20.09 22.22
N GLY A 138 -4.30 -19.33 21.54
CA GLY A 138 -4.00 -18.68 20.26
C GLY A 138 -2.79 -17.76 20.33
N ARG A 139 -2.70 -16.91 21.36
CA ARG A 139 -1.56 -15.99 21.59
C ARG A 139 -0.28 -16.74 21.94
N ARG A 140 -0.37 -17.85 22.68
CA ARG A 140 0.78 -18.72 22.96
C ARG A 140 1.30 -19.34 21.67
N LEU A 141 0.41 -19.94 20.87
CA LEU A 141 0.77 -20.52 19.58
C LEU A 141 1.35 -19.48 18.64
N TYR A 142 0.75 -18.29 18.55
CA TYR A 142 1.27 -17.15 17.79
C TYR A 142 2.71 -16.76 18.19
N ARG A 143 3.00 -16.69 19.50
CA ARG A 143 4.35 -16.39 20.00
C ARG A 143 5.37 -17.45 19.59
N ASP A 144 4.99 -18.73 19.65
CA ASP A 144 5.89 -19.84 19.32
C ASP A 144 6.11 -19.95 17.80
N LEU A 145 5.06 -19.75 17.00
CA LEU A 145 5.13 -19.62 15.54
C LEU A 145 6.01 -18.44 15.11
N SER A 146 5.89 -17.29 15.78
CA SER A 146 6.72 -16.12 15.51
C SER A 146 8.20 -16.35 15.80
N LYS A 147 8.52 -17.11 16.86
CA LYS A 147 9.91 -17.52 17.18
C LYS A 147 10.45 -18.51 16.13
N LEU A 148 9.62 -19.49 15.74
CA LEU A 148 9.97 -20.46 14.70
C LEU A 148 10.27 -19.74 13.38
N MET A 149 9.39 -18.84 12.97
CA MET A 149 9.52 -18.02 11.76
C MET A 149 10.84 -17.24 11.75
N LYS A 150 11.17 -16.52 12.83
CA LYS A 150 12.44 -15.78 12.95
C LYS A 150 13.65 -16.70 12.87
N SER A 151 13.59 -17.88 13.48
CA SER A 151 14.71 -18.83 13.51
C SER A 151 14.93 -19.49 12.14
N LEU A 152 13.86 -19.82 11.42
CA LEU A 152 13.92 -20.32 10.05
C LEU A 152 14.49 -19.26 9.10
N LEU A 153 14.08 -18.00 9.24
CA LEU A 153 14.61 -16.89 8.44
C LEU A 153 16.12 -16.70 8.63
N LEU A 154 16.57 -16.71 9.88
CA LEU A 154 18.00 -16.63 10.18
C LEU A 154 18.79 -17.79 9.57
N LYS A 155 18.24 -19.01 9.53
CA LYS A 155 18.89 -20.15 8.86
C LYS A 155 18.90 -20.05 7.35
N VAL A 156 17.85 -19.49 6.76
CA VAL A 156 17.78 -19.20 5.32
C VAL A 156 18.81 -18.12 4.94
N GLU A 157 19.07 -17.15 5.82
CA GLU A 157 20.10 -16.11 5.64
C GLU A 157 21.53 -16.60 5.91
N GLU A 158 21.75 -17.40 6.97
CA GLU A 158 23.07 -17.92 7.37
C GLU A 158 23.68 -18.86 6.32
N LYS A 159 22.86 -19.61 5.59
CA LYS A 159 23.37 -20.67 4.71
C LYS A 159 23.79 -20.26 3.30
N LYS A 160 23.45 -19.07 2.79
CA LYS A 160 23.70 -18.57 1.40
C LYS A 160 23.24 -19.49 0.23
N GLU A 161 23.37 -20.82 0.33
CA GLU A 161 22.98 -21.87 -0.61
C GLU A 161 21.46 -21.99 -0.81
N LEU A 162 20.65 -21.75 0.24
CA LEU A 162 19.19 -21.68 0.13
C LEU A 162 18.74 -20.37 -0.51
N THR A 163 19.48 -19.28 -0.28
CA THR A 163 19.31 -18.06 -1.07
C THR A 163 19.65 -18.34 -2.54
N GLU A 164 20.64 -19.18 -2.84
CA GLU A 164 20.91 -19.70 -4.18
C GLU A 164 19.75 -20.56 -4.73
N ALA A 165 19.12 -21.45 -3.95
CA ALA A 165 17.99 -22.29 -4.37
C ALA A 165 16.69 -21.49 -4.58
N PHE A 166 16.38 -20.53 -3.71
CA PHE A 166 15.32 -19.55 -3.91
C PHE A 166 15.64 -18.60 -5.06
N ARG A 167 16.91 -18.23 -5.22
CA ARG A 167 17.41 -17.50 -6.38
C ARG A 167 17.32 -18.40 -7.62
N GLU A 168 17.46 -19.73 -7.56
CA GLU A 168 17.31 -20.68 -8.69
C GLU A 168 15.86 -20.92 -9.09
N ILE A 169 14.94 -20.96 -8.13
CA ILE A 169 13.49 -20.95 -8.37
C ILE A 169 13.09 -19.62 -9.02
N ASN A 170 13.75 -18.52 -8.64
CA ASN A 170 13.65 -17.20 -9.27
C ASN A 170 14.61 -16.98 -10.47
N LYS A 171 15.56 -17.90 -10.78
CA LYS A 171 16.56 -17.75 -11.87
C LYS A 171 15.91 -18.04 -13.21
N LYS A 172 14.72 -18.63 -13.22
CA LYS A 172 13.85 -18.61 -14.40
C LYS A 172 13.09 -17.28 -14.52
N MET A 173 13.74 -16.15 -14.22
CA MET A 173 13.18 -14.84 -14.54
C MET A 173 13.93 -14.19 -15.68
N LYS A 174 13.07 -13.80 -16.62
CA LYS A 174 13.27 -13.77 -18.04
C LYS A 174 12.93 -12.34 -18.41
N PHE A 175 13.90 -11.55 -18.86
CA PHE A 175 13.72 -10.10 -19.01
C PHE A 175 12.47 -9.77 -19.84
N ILE A 176 11.71 -8.74 -19.43
CA ILE A 176 10.61 -8.22 -20.23
C ILE A 176 11.16 -7.15 -21.16
N VAL A 177 11.00 -7.35 -22.48
CA VAL A 177 11.23 -6.27 -23.45
C VAL A 177 9.97 -5.43 -23.54
N LEU A 178 10.04 -4.20 -23.04
CA LEU A 178 9.00 -3.19 -23.15
C LEU A 178 8.85 -2.73 -24.62
N ARG A 179 7.72 -2.10 -24.94
CA ARG A 179 7.43 -1.59 -26.30
C ARG A 179 8.44 -0.57 -26.82
N ASP A 180 9.07 0.17 -25.92
CA ASP A 180 10.11 1.14 -26.23
C ASP A 180 11.51 0.50 -26.33
N GLY A 181 11.60 -0.83 -26.29
CA GLY A 181 12.84 -1.59 -26.39
C GLY A 181 13.64 -1.67 -25.09
N ARG A 182 13.17 -1.05 -23.99
CA ARG A 182 13.84 -1.18 -22.69
C ARG A 182 13.60 -2.56 -22.07
N PHE A 183 14.60 -3.04 -21.35
CA PHE A 183 14.51 -4.27 -20.58
C PHE A 183 14.07 -3.96 -19.15
N ASP A 184 13.02 -4.61 -18.69
CA ASP A 184 12.59 -4.59 -17.29
C ASP A 184 12.71 -5.99 -16.67
N GLU A 185 12.91 -6.04 -15.37
CA GLU A 185 12.94 -7.27 -14.62
C GLU A 185 11.52 -7.83 -14.52
N PHE A 186 11.34 -9.05 -15.02
CA PHE A 186 10.08 -9.77 -14.86
C PHE A 186 9.79 -9.98 -13.37
N LYS A 187 8.59 -9.60 -12.92
CA LYS A 187 8.13 -9.78 -11.54
C LYS A 187 6.70 -10.26 -11.56
N SER A 188 6.46 -11.49 -11.09
CA SER A 188 5.10 -12.06 -11.01
C SER A 188 4.18 -11.21 -10.14
N GLN A 189 4.73 -10.47 -9.18
CA GLN A 189 4.00 -9.52 -8.34
C GLN A 189 3.41 -8.36 -9.15
N LYS A 190 4.14 -7.82 -10.13
CA LYS A 190 3.65 -6.74 -11.01
C LYS A 190 2.47 -7.23 -11.86
N ILE A 191 2.53 -8.48 -12.31
CA ILE A 191 1.47 -9.11 -13.10
C ILE A 191 0.23 -9.34 -12.24
N LEU A 192 0.41 -9.92 -11.05
CA LEU A 192 -0.70 -10.11 -10.11
C LEU A 192 -1.37 -8.78 -9.76
N GLU A 193 -0.58 -7.75 -9.47
CA GLU A 193 -1.10 -6.41 -9.22
C GLU A 193 -1.91 -5.90 -10.42
N SER A 194 -1.41 -6.06 -11.65
CA SER A 194 -2.14 -5.64 -12.85
C SER A 194 -3.46 -6.40 -13.07
N LEU A 195 -3.50 -7.70 -12.77
CA LEU A 195 -4.70 -8.52 -12.89
C LEU A 195 -5.75 -8.12 -11.84
N VAL A 196 -5.32 -7.92 -10.60
CA VAL A 196 -6.20 -7.48 -9.50
C VAL A 196 -6.73 -6.07 -9.76
N ARG A 197 -5.87 -5.15 -10.22
CA ARG A 197 -6.31 -3.79 -10.61
C ARG A 197 -7.24 -3.80 -11.83
N ALA A 198 -7.15 -4.80 -12.70
CA ALA A 198 -8.11 -5.02 -13.79
C ALA A 198 -9.47 -5.55 -13.30
N GLY A 199 -9.64 -5.81 -12.00
CA GLY A 199 -10.88 -6.31 -11.41
C GLY A 199 -11.08 -7.82 -11.59
N ILE A 200 -10.00 -8.56 -11.85
CA ILE A 200 -10.04 -10.02 -12.01
C ILE A 200 -9.91 -10.67 -10.64
N ASP A 201 -10.70 -11.73 -10.44
CA ASP A 201 -10.64 -12.52 -9.22
C ASP A 201 -9.21 -13.02 -8.93
N VAL A 202 -8.80 -12.92 -7.67
CA VAL A 202 -7.43 -13.21 -7.25
C VAL A 202 -7.09 -14.69 -7.48
N ASP A 203 -8.03 -15.60 -7.29
CA ASP A 203 -7.80 -17.04 -7.47
C ASP A 203 -7.63 -17.38 -8.95
N ILE A 204 -8.42 -16.75 -9.82
CA ILE A 204 -8.22 -16.81 -11.28
C ILE A 204 -6.85 -16.22 -11.66
N SER A 205 -6.49 -15.08 -11.07
CA SER A 205 -5.24 -14.38 -11.36
C SER A 205 -4.01 -15.21 -11.00
N ILE A 206 -3.99 -15.82 -9.80
CA ILE A 206 -2.88 -16.67 -9.34
C ILE A 206 -2.75 -17.91 -10.22
N ARG A 207 -3.86 -18.62 -10.47
CA ARG A 207 -3.84 -19.83 -11.33
C ARG A 207 -3.37 -19.52 -12.75
N SER A 208 -3.76 -18.37 -13.30
CA SER A 208 -3.33 -17.92 -14.62
C SER A 208 -1.83 -17.59 -14.66
N ILE A 209 -1.30 -16.96 -13.62
CA ILE A 209 0.14 -16.70 -13.49
C ILE A 209 0.93 -18.01 -13.34
N ASP A 210 0.50 -18.92 -12.46
CA ASP A 210 1.22 -20.17 -12.22
C ASP A 210 1.29 -21.03 -13.48
N ARG A 211 0.19 -21.06 -14.24
CA ARG A 211 0.14 -21.75 -15.52
C ARG A 211 1.00 -21.06 -16.59
N PHE A 212 0.93 -19.74 -16.69
CA PHE A 212 1.82 -18.99 -17.58
C PHE A 212 3.31 -19.26 -17.26
N LEU A 213 3.69 -19.27 -15.98
CA LEU A 213 5.05 -19.52 -15.54
C LEU A 213 5.52 -20.95 -15.85
N SER A 214 4.61 -21.94 -15.80
CA SER A 214 4.95 -23.33 -16.12
C SER A 214 5.19 -23.55 -17.62
N PHE A 215 4.57 -22.74 -18.48
CA PHE A 215 4.68 -22.83 -19.95
C PHE A 215 5.58 -21.78 -20.60
N LEU A 216 6.29 -20.98 -19.80
CA LEU A 216 7.10 -19.86 -20.29
C LEU A 216 8.26 -20.35 -21.20
N PRO A 217 8.25 -20.06 -22.51
CA PRO A 217 9.13 -20.76 -23.46
C PRO A 217 10.58 -20.25 -23.48
N LEU A 218 10.84 -18.97 -23.17
CA LEU A 218 12.14 -18.33 -23.37
C LEU A 218 12.55 -17.37 -22.25
N ASP A 219 13.86 -17.18 -22.02
CA ASP A 219 14.42 -16.30 -20.98
C ASP A 219 14.29 -14.80 -21.25
N ILE A 220 13.60 -14.43 -22.33
CA ILE A 220 13.23 -13.07 -22.64
C ILE A 220 11.83 -13.11 -23.25
N VAL A 221 10.92 -12.26 -22.77
CA VAL A 221 9.56 -12.17 -23.31
C VAL A 221 9.22 -10.72 -23.61
N SER A 222 8.56 -10.45 -24.74
CA SER A 222 8.05 -9.11 -25.00
C SER A 222 6.83 -8.82 -24.12
N SER A 223 6.58 -7.55 -23.81
CA SER A 223 5.37 -7.13 -23.09
C SER A 223 4.09 -7.56 -23.80
N GLU A 224 4.12 -7.65 -25.14
CA GLU A 224 2.98 -8.13 -25.95
C GLU A 224 2.79 -9.64 -25.84
N TYR A 225 3.87 -10.42 -25.84
CA TYR A 225 3.79 -11.86 -25.61
C TYR A 225 3.24 -12.14 -24.21
N LEU A 226 3.70 -11.40 -23.20
CA LEU A 226 3.23 -11.49 -21.83
C LEU A 226 1.72 -11.25 -21.74
N LEU A 227 1.25 -10.14 -22.33
CA LEU A 227 -0.17 -9.80 -22.39
C LEU A 227 -0.99 -10.91 -23.03
N ARG A 228 -0.64 -11.33 -24.25
CA ARG A 228 -1.38 -12.37 -24.98
C ARG A 228 -1.38 -13.71 -24.25
N SER A 229 -0.27 -14.08 -23.63
CA SER A 229 -0.16 -15.36 -22.92
C SER A 229 -1.02 -15.37 -21.66
N ILE A 230 -0.96 -14.32 -20.85
CA ILE A 230 -1.82 -14.22 -19.66
C ILE A 230 -3.29 -14.14 -20.05
N SER A 231 -3.65 -13.34 -21.07
CA SER A 231 -5.02 -13.30 -21.61
C SER A 231 -5.50 -14.69 -22.03
N ARG A 232 -4.65 -15.49 -22.69
CA ARG A 232 -4.98 -16.88 -23.05
C ARG A 232 -5.19 -17.76 -21.80
N GLU A 233 -4.33 -17.66 -20.80
CA GLU A 233 -4.51 -18.42 -19.56
C GLU A 233 -5.81 -18.03 -18.84
N LEU A 234 -6.15 -16.73 -18.82
CA LEU A 234 -7.41 -16.25 -18.26
C LEU A 234 -8.63 -16.86 -18.96
N MET A 235 -8.61 -17.01 -20.29
CA MET A 235 -9.70 -17.62 -21.04
C MET A 235 -9.94 -19.10 -20.68
N LEU A 236 -8.94 -19.81 -20.14
CA LEU A 236 -9.11 -21.19 -19.70
C LEU A 236 -9.89 -21.29 -18.39
N TYR A 237 -9.74 -20.30 -17.51
CA TYR A 237 -10.43 -20.23 -16.22
C TYR A 237 -11.73 -19.42 -16.29
N ASP A 238 -11.85 -18.51 -17.26
CA ASP A 238 -13.04 -17.74 -17.58
C ASP A 238 -13.33 -17.80 -19.10
N PRO A 239 -14.05 -18.85 -19.55
CA PRO A 239 -14.37 -19.06 -20.96
C PRO A 239 -15.25 -17.96 -21.58
N SER A 240 -15.90 -17.13 -20.76
CA SER A 240 -16.68 -16.00 -21.27
C SER A 240 -15.81 -14.93 -21.94
N GLY A 241 -14.49 -14.97 -21.71
CA GLY A 241 -13.55 -13.97 -22.22
C GLY A 241 -13.59 -12.64 -21.46
N ARG A 242 -14.42 -12.52 -20.42
CA ARG A 242 -14.56 -11.32 -19.59
C ARG A 242 -13.24 -10.92 -18.93
N SER A 243 -12.61 -11.84 -18.21
CA SER A 243 -11.36 -11.60 -17.49
C SER A 243 -10.21 -11.24 -18.43
N SER A 244 -10.12 -11.94 -19.57
CA SER A 244 -9.16 -11.62 -20.63
C SER A 244 -9.37 -10.22 -21.20
N SER A 245 -10.62 -9.83 -21.44
CA SER A 245 -10.96 -8.51 -21.98
C SER A 245 -10.66 -7.39 -20.98
N PHE A 246 -10.98 -7.58 -19.69
CA PHE A 246 -10.61 -6.61 -18.67
C PHE A 246 -9.09 -6.46 -18.52
N TYR A 247 -8.35 -7.57 -18.57
CA TYR A 247 -6.90 -7.53 -18.50
C TYR A 247 -6.29 -6.76 -19.68
N GLU A 248 -6.70 -7.09 -20.91
CA GLU A 248 -6.21 -6.43 -22.12
C GLU A 248 -6.53 -4.93 -22.10
N PHE A 249 -7.76 -4.58 -21.72
CA PHE A 249 -8.19 -3.20 -21.56
C PHE A 249 -7.37 -2.44 -20.51
N TYR A 250 -7.09 -3.07 -19.36
CA TYR A 250 -6.31 -2.47 -18.28
C TYR A 250 -4.88 -2.15 -18.72
N MET A 251 -4.25 -3.11 -19.41
CA MET A 251 -2.87 -3.00 -19.89
C MET A 251 -2.73 -2.04 -21.06
N GLU A 252 -3.76 -1.89 -21.89
CA GLU A 252 -3.73 -1.10 -23.11
C GLU A 252 -4.80 0.00 -23.17
N THR A 253 -5.16 0.61 -22.05
CA THR A 253 -6.26 1.59 -21.95
C THR A 253 -6.20 2.69 -23.03
N GLY A 254 -5.01 3.20 -23.35
CA GLY A 254 -4.82 4.22 -24.39
C GLY A 254 -5.14 3.76 -25.83
N ARG A 255 -5.29 2.45 -26.10
CA ARG A 255 -5.78 1.97 -27.39
C ARG A 255 -7.30 2.03 -27.52
N TYR A 256 -8.00 2.03 -26.39
CA TYR A 256 -9.45 1.94 -26.36
C TYR A 256 -10.12 3.25 -25.98
N VAL A 257 -9.42 4.14 -25.25
CA VAL A 257 -10.00 5.36 -24.70
C VAL A 257 -9.45 6.59 -25.40
N ILE A 258 -10.34 7.37 -26.00
CA ILE A 258 -10.06 8.67 -26.62
C ILE A 258 -10.80 9.77 -25.88
N ILE A 259 -10.27 10.99 -25.97
CA ILE A 259 -10.87 12.20 -25.42
C ILE A 259 -10.91 13.25 -26.50
N LYS A 260 -12.07 13.90 -26.66
CA LYS A 260 -12.19 15.09 -27.49
C LYS A 260 -11.80 16.32 -26.69
N VAL A 261 -10.67 16.92 -27.04
CA VAL A 261 -10.18 18.20 -26.48
C VAL A 261 -10.17 19.22 -27.61
N ASP A 262 -10.90 20.32 -27.45
CA ASP A 262 -10.97 21.40 -28.45
C ASP A 262 -11.28 20.90 -29.89
N ASN A 263 -12.26 19.98 -30.03
CA ASN A 263 -12.61 19.29 -31.27
C ASN A 263 -11.50 18.41 -31.89
N THR A 264 -10.44 18.09 -31.16
CA THR A 264 -9.40 17.14 -31.56
C THR A 264 -9.46 15.88 -30.71
N GLU A 265 -9.47 14.71 -31.36
CA GLU A 265 -9.40 13.43 -30.67
C GLU A 265 -7.97 13.13 -30.24
N ARG A 266 -7.80 12.83 -28.95
CA ARG A 266 -6.52 12.51 -28.34
C ARG A 266 -6.60 11.22 -27.56
N ILE A 267 -5.52 10.45 -27.58
CA ILE A 267 -5.38 9.22 -26.80
C ILE A 267 -5.34 9.57 -25.30
N PHE A 268 -6.11 8.83 -24.50
CA PHE A 268 -6.08 8.98 -23.05
C PHE A 268 -4.74 8.54 -22.46
N THR A 269 -4.04 9.47 -21.82
CA THR A 269 -2.74 9.23 -21.20
C THR A 269 -2.58 10.02 -19.90
N PHE A 270 -1.66 9.58 -19.04
CA PHE A 270 -1.21 10.35 -17.87
C PHE A 270 -0.79 11.78 -18.23
N LYS A 271 -0.12 11.96 -19.37
CA LYS A 271 0.35 13.28 -19.84
C LYS A 271 -0.83 14.20 -20.15
N LEU A 272 -1.90 13.66 -20.74
CA LEU A 272 -3.11 14.43 -21.05
C LEU A 272 -3.82 14.88 -19.78
N VAL A 273 -4.04 13.98 -18.82
CA VAL A 273 -4.64 14.30 -17.50
C VAL A 273 -3.82 15.37 -16.79
N ARG A 274 -2.49 15.22 -16.76
CA ARG A 274 -1.58 16.20 -16.17
C ARG A 274 -1.68 17.57 -16.86
N GLY A 275 -1.85 17.59 -18.18
CA GLY A 275 -2.04 18.83 -18.95
C GLY A 275 -3.32 19.57 -18.54
N ILE A 276 -4.44 18.84 -18.43
CA ILE A 276 -5.73 19.39 -17.98
C ILE A 276 -5.61 19.91 -16.54
N LEU A 277 -5.02 19.11 -15.65
CA LEU A 277 -4.79 19.51 -14.26
C LEU A 277 -3.97 20.79 -14.17
N LYS A 278 -2.85 20.91 -14.90
CA LYS A 278 -2.05 22.15 -14.91
C LYS A 278 -2.83 23.37 -15.37
N GLY A 279 -3.76 23.21 -16.31
CA GLY A 279 -4.68 24.27 -16.71
C GLY A 279 -5.58 24.75 -15.55
N ILE A 280 -6.08 23.81 -14.74
CA ILE A 280 -6.90 24.08 -13.54
C ILE A 280 -6.07 24.71 -12.42
N LEU A 281 -4.80 24.34 -12.27
CA LEU A 281 -3.94 24.82 -11.19
C LEU A 281 -3.35 26.22 -11.47
N LYS A 282 -3.17 26.60 -12.74
CA LYS A 282 -2.57 27.88 -13.15
C LYS A 282 -3.17 29.15 -12.49
N PRO A 283 -4.49 29.29 -12.28
CA PRO A 283 -5.06 30.47 -11.63
C PRO A 283 -4.94 30.48 -10.10
N LEU A 284 -4.47 29.40 -9.46
CA LEU A 284 -4.40 29.33 -8.00
C LEU A 284 -3.27 30.23 -7.45
N ILE A 285 -3.54 30.85 -6.30
CA ILE A 285 -2.57 31.71 -5.59
C ILE A 285 -1.45 30.88 -4.94
N LEU A 286 -1.79 29.68 -4.47
CA LEU A 286 -0.89 28.79 -3.76
C LEU A 286 -0.38 27.70 -4.70
N ASP A 287 0.90 27.38 -4.60
CA ASP A 287 1.52 26.32 -5.38
C ASP A 287 0.98 24.95 -4.93
N VAL A 288 0.71 24.06 -5.89
CA VAL A 288 0.41 22.65 -5.60
C VAL A 288 1.70 21.83 -5.71
N PRO A 289 2.06 21.04 -4.70
CA PRO A 289 3.27 20.24 -4.76
C PRO A 289 3.10 19.05 -5.71
N SER A 290 4.19 18.63 -6.35
CA SER A 290 4.17 17.60 -7.40
C SER A 290 3.58 16.26 -6.94
N TYR A 291 3.78 15.85 -5.69
CA TYR A 291 3.19 14.59 -5.20
C TYR A 291 1.66 14.64 -5.13
N VAL A 292 1.06 15.82 -4.88
CA VAL A 292 -0.40 16.01 -4.95
C VAL A 292 -0.86 15.96 -6.40
N GLU A 293 -0.12 16.60 -7.32
CA GLU A 293 -0.41 16.47 -8.76
C GLU A 293 -0.38 15.01 -9.20
N ASP A 294 0.66 14.26 -8.82
CA ASP A 294 0.83 12.86 -9.18
C ASP A 294 -0.30 12.00 -8.61
N GLU A 295 -0.70 12.21 -7.35
CA GLU A 295 -1.84 11.53 -6.72
C GLU A 295 -3.16 11.80 -7.46
N ILE A 296 -3.43 13.06 -7.84
CA ILE A 296 -4.64 13.43 -8.58
C ILE A 296 -4.62 12.79 -9.97
N VAL A 297 -3.50 12.87 -10.68
CA VAL A 297 -3.37 12.30 -12.01
C VAL A 297 -3.57 10.78 -11.98
N GLU A 298 -2.96 10.08 -11.02
CA GLU A 298 -3.15 8.64 -10.85
C GLU A 298 -4.61 8.30 -10.53
N ARG A 299 -5.23 9.02 -9.58
CA ARG A 299 -6.63 8.81 -9.21
C ARG A 299 -7.56 9.01 -10.41
N VAL A 300 -7.47 10.14 -11.09
CA VAL A 300 -8.32 10.46 -12.26
C VAL A 300 -8.11 9.43 -13.37
N TYR A 301 -6.87 9.05 -13.63
CA TYR A 301 -6.55 8.06 -14.64
C TYR A 301 -7.15 6.70 -14.34
N GLU A 302 -6.99 6.20 -13.10
CA GLU A 302 -7.59 4.94 -12.66
C GLU A 302 -9.12 5.00 -12.60
N THR A 303 -9.72 6.13 -12.21
CA THR A 303 -11.18 6.32 -12.24
C THR A 303 -11.74 6.21 -13.65
N ILE A 304 -11.18 6.92 -14.62
CA ILE A 304 -11.64 6.82 -16.02
C ILE A 304 -11.40 5.42 -16.57
N ARG A 305 -10.24 4.82 -16.29
CA ARG A 305 -9.97 3.45 -16.69
C ARG A 305 -11.03 2.50 -16.14
N MET A 306 -11.38 2.61 -14.87
CA MET A 306 -12.39 1.77 -14.23
C MET A 306 -13.76 1.96 -14.88
N LEU A 307 -14.20 3.21 -15.07
CA LEU A 307 -15.47 3.53 -15.73
C LEU A 307 -15.52 2.98 -17.16
N ALA A 308 -14.47 3.21 -17.94
CA ALA A 308 -14.38 2.75 -19.32
C ALA A 308 -14.26 1.21 -19.41
N SER A 309 -13.67 0.56 -18.41
CA SER A 309 -13.54 -0.90 -18.36
C SER A 309 -14.89 -1.62 -18.39
N LEU A 310 -15.99 -0.98 -17.97
CA LEU A 310 -17.33 -1.53 -18.12
C LEU A 310 -17.69 -1.90 -19.57
N SER A 311 -17.08 -1.22 -20.55
CA SER A 311 -17.25 -1.51 -21.98
C SER A 311 -16.17 -2.44 -22.54
N ALA A 312 -15.24 -2.94 -21.73
CA ALA A 312 -14.08 -3.72 -22.18
C ALA A 312 -14.46 -4.97 -23.00
N GLN A 313 -15.51 -5.69 -22.58
CA GLN A 313 -16.00 -6.88 -23.31
C GLN A 313 -16.44 -6.57 -24.74
N LYS A 314 -16.89 -5.33 -24.99
CA LYS A 314 -17.27 -4.86 -26.34
C LYS A 314 -16.08 -4.22 -27.05
N ALA A 315 -15.29 -3.43 -26.34
CA ALA A 315 -14.20 -2.64 -26.91
C ALA A 315 -13.00 -3.50 -27.34
N VAL A 316 -12.65 -4.54 -26.59
CA VAL A 316 -11.48 -5.37 -26.89
C VAL A 316 -11.65 -6.17 -28.19
N PRO A 317 -12.77 -6.88 -28.42
CA PRO A 317 -12.98 -7.59 -29.69
C PRO A 317 -13.13 -6.65 -30.91
N LEU A 318 -13.64 -5.43 -30.70
CA LEU A 318 -13.92 -4.45 -31.75
C LEU A 318 -12.87 -3.34 -31.84
N ARG A 319 -11.66 -3.56 -31.33
CA ARG A 319 -10.63 -2.51 -31.13
C ARG A 319 -10.27 -1.68 -32.37
N GLU A 320 -10.47 -2.23 -33.57
CA GLU A 320 -10.18 -1.54 -34.84
C GLU A 320 -11.33 -0.62 -35.29
N TYR A 321 -12.52 -0.78 -34.70
CA TYR A 321 -13.76 -0.12 -35.10
C TYR A 321 -14.45 0.62 -33.96
N TYR A 322 -13.95 0.49 -32.73
CA TYR A 322 -14.60 1.00 -31.54
C TYR A 322 -13.60 1.64 -30.58
N SER A 323 -13.83 2.91 -30.29
CA SER A 323 -13.17 3.67 -29.23
C SER A 323 -14.21 4.16 -28.23
N ILE A 324 -13.87 4.08 -26.95
CA ILE A 324 -14.62 4.68 -25.86
C ILE A 324 -14.24 6.16 -25.81
N GLU A 325 -15.19 7.02 -26.11
CA GLU A 325 -15.02 8.46 -26.03
C GLU A 325 -15.36 8.95 -24.63
N ILE A 326 -14.45 9.75 -24.06
CA ILE A 326 -14.64 10.43 -22.78
C ILE A 326 -14.65 11.93 -23.03
N GLU A 327 -15.70 12.60 -22.56
CA GLU A 327 -15.82 14.05 -22.67
C GLU A 327 -14.77 14.75 -21.78
N GLU A 328 -14.17 15.83 -22.30
CA GLU A 328 -13.22 16.66 -21.54
C GLU A 328 -13.86 17.25 -20.27
N GLY A 329 -15.15 17.56 -20.31
CA GLY A 329 -15.92 18.06 -19.16
C GLY A 329 -15.89 17.10 -17.96
N LEU A 330 -15.95 15.80 -18.21
CA LEU A 330 -15.83 14.78 -17.17
C LEU A 330 -14.42 14.79 -16.55
N LEU A 331 -13.37 14.86 -17.36
CA LEU A 331 -11.99 14.92 -16.86
C LEU A 331 -11.72 16.15 -16.02
N LYS A 332 -12.21 17.32 -16.46
CA LYS A 332 -12.10 18.57 -15.69
C LYS A 332 -12.78 18.44 -14.34
N THR A 333 -13.99 17.87 -14.32
CA THR A 333 -14.73 17.60 -13.08
C THR A 333 -13.97 16.65 -12.15
N LEU A 334 -13.47 15.52 -12.67
CA LEU A 334 -12.68 14.56 -11.89
C LEU A 334 -11.37 15.16 -11.37
N CYS A 335 -10.69 16.01 -12.14
CA CYS A 335 -9.49 16.70 -11.68
C CYS A 335 -9.79 17.67 -10.54
N ARG A 336 -10.91 18.41 -10.61
CA ARG A 336 -11.35 19.33 -9.54
C ARG A 336 -11.72 18.58 -8.27
N GLU A 337 -12.49 17.50 -8.37
CA GLU A 337 -12.82 16.66 -7.21
C GLU A 337 -11.58 15.96 -6.65
N GLY A 338 -10.70 15.46 -7.52
CA GLY A 338 -9.42 14.88 -7.12
C GLY A 338 -8.59 15.87 -6.31
N LEU A 339 -8.48 17.13 -6.79
CA LEU A 339 -7.80 18.21 -6.08
C LEU A 339 -8.46 18.49 -4.73
N ARG A 340 -9.79 18.58 -4.67
CA ARG A 340 -10.55 18.82 -3.44
C ARG A 340 -10.32 17.73 -2.38
N LEU A 341 -10.19 16.47 -2.81
CA LEU A 341 -9.96 15.32 -1.93
C LEU A 341 -8.50 15.15 -1.51
N SER A 342 -7.54 15.67 -2.28
CA SER A 342 -6.11 15.47 -2.05
C SER A 342 -5.44 16.60 -1.24
N ILE A 343 -6.19 17.65 -0.86
CA ILE A 343 -5.69 18.75 -0.03
C ILE A 343 -6.46 18.89 1.28
N VAL A 344 -5.81 19.45 2.31
CA VAL A 344 -6.38 19.62 3.65
C VAL A 344 -7.38 20.75 3.74
N THR A 345 -7.22 21.76 2.89
CA THR A 345 -7.99 23.02 2.92
C THR A 345 -8.65 23.25 1.56
N PRO A 346 -9.68 22.46 1.20
CA PRO A 346 -10.38 22.60 -0.08
C PRO A 346 -11.05 23.96 -0.24
N ASP A 347 -11.39 24.61 0.87
CA ASP A 347 -11.87 25.99 0.93
C ASP A 347 -10.88 27.01 0.37
N LEU A 348 -9.59 26.65 0.22
CA LEU A 348 -8.59 27.51 -0.43
C LEU A 348 -8.57 27.42 -1.96
N LEU A 349 -9.51 26.69 -2.56
CA LEU A 349 -9.68 26.57 -4.01
C LEU A 349 -10.77 27.49 -4.57
N ASP A 350 -11.58 28.10 -3.71
CA ASP A 350 -12.71 28.93 -4.12
C ASP A 350 -12.24 30.21 -4.83
N GLU A 351 -13.06 30.73 -5.74
CA GLU A 351 -12.76 31.98 -6.44
C GLU A 351 -12.82 33.18 -5.48
N GLY A 352 -11.95 34.17 -5.69
CA GLY A 352 -11.96 35.41 -4.91
C GLY A 352 -11.28 35.35 -3.54
N ILE A 353 -10.52 34.30 -3.25
CA ILE A 353 -9.74 34.18 -2.02
C ILE A 353 -8.61 35.21 -2.02
N ASP A 354 -8.52 35.98 -0.94
CA ASP A 354 -7.45 36.93 -0.70
C ASP A 354 -6.41 36.39 0.31
N GLN A 355 -5.30 37.12 0.46
CA GLN A 355 -4.25 36.76 1.39
C GLN A 355 -4.73 36.72 2.85
N LYS A 356 -5.76 37.51 3.21
CA LYS A 356 -6.34 37.52 4.57
C LYS A 356 -6.99 36.18 4.89
N ILE A 357 -7.81 35.66 4.00
CA ILE A 357 -8.48 34.35 4.16
C ILE A 357 -7.44 33.24 4.28
N ILE A 358 -6.40 33.26 3.44
CA ILE A 358 -5.32 32.26 3.48
C ILE A 358 -4.60 32.27 4.83
N LEU A 359 -4.25 33.46 5.34
CA LEU A 359 -3.61 33.63 6.66
C LEU A 359 -4.52 33.18 7.81
N LEU A 360 -5.81 33.51 7.76
CA LEU A 360 -6.78 33.05 8.75
C LEU A 360 -6.92 31.52 8.75
N ARG A 361 -6.82 30.88 7.58
CA ARG A 361 -6.84 29.42 7.47
C ARG A 361 -5.59 28.78 8.08
N ALA A 362 -4.41 29.32 7.80
CA ALA A 362 -3.17 28.88 8.44
C ALA A 362 -3.24 29.03 9.97
N ARG A 363 -3.78 30.15 10.46
CA ARG A 363 -4.02 30.38 11.89
C ARG A 363 -4.97 29.34 12.49
N GLY A 364 -6.07 29.04 11.81
CA GLY A 364 -7.04 28.03 12.26
C GLY A 364 -6.42 26.63 12.40
N LEU A 365 -5.57 26.23 11.45
CA LEU A 365 -4.81 24.97 11.54
C LEU A 365 -3.86 24.96 12.75
N LEU A 366 -3.18 26.07 13.05
CA LEU A 366 -2.32 26.17 14.24
C LEU A 366 -3.11 26.07 15.54
N MET A 367 -4.32 26.63 15.60
CA MET A 367 -5.21 26.47 16.76
C MET A 367 -5.64 25.01 16.93
N GLN A 368 -6.08 24.34 15.85
CA GLN A 368 -6.41 22.92 15.87
C GLN A 368 -5.21 22.06 16.29
N SER A 369 -4.00 22.43 15.85
CA SER A 369 -2.78 21.79 16.31
C SER A 369 -2.63 21.91 17.84
N MET A 370 -2.76 23.11 18.40
CA MET A 370 -2.62 23.30 19.85
C MET A 370 -3.62 22.46 20.64
N ASP A 371 -4.86 22.38 20.17
CA ASP A 371 -5.90 21.57 20.82
C ASP A 371 -5.56 20.07 20.79
N GLU A 372 -5.10 19.54 19.65
CA GLU A 372 -4.67 18.14 19.56
C GLU A 372 -3.41 17.87 20.39
N LEU A 373 -2.42 18.76 20.36
CA LEU A 373 -1.19 18.60 21.15
C LEU A 373 -1.48 18.64 22.66
N ARG A 374 -2.45 19.45 23.12
CA ARG A 374 -2.85 19.48 24.54
C ARG A 374 -3.54 18.20 25.02
N LYS A 375 -4.21 17.46 24.12
CA LYS A 375 -4.80 16.14 24.41
C LYS A 375 -3.76 15.01 24.47
N THR A 376 -2.51 15.28 24.08
CA THR A 376 -1.46 14.26 24.01
C THR A 376 -1.11 13.73 25.40
N THR A 377 -1.34 12.42 25.61
CA THR A 377 -0.91 11.67 26.80
C THR A 377 0.21 10.67 26.45
N LEU A 378 0.75 9.95 27.43
CA LEU A 378 1.74 8.88 27.19
C LEU A 378 1.10 7.55 26.69
N SER A 379 -0.20 7.54 26.42
CA SER A 379 -0.93 6.38 25.90
C SER A 379 -0.93 6.32 24.37
N SER A 380 -1.36 5.20 23.79
CA SER A 380 -1.54 5.04 22.33
C SER A 380 -2.50 6.09 21.72
N TRP A 381 -3.52 6.49 22.48
CA TRP A 381 -4.40 7.60 22.12
C TRP A 381 -3.68 8.94 22.08
N GLY A 382 -2.73 9.15 23.00
CA GLY A 382 -1.88 10.32 23.01
C GLY A 382 -0.97 10.43 21.78
N TYR A 383 -0.45 9.32 21.27
CA TYR A 383 0.34 9.31 20.03
C TYR A 383 -0.48 9.77 18.82
N ARG A 384 -1.74 9.33 18.69
CA ARG A 384 -2.61 9.77 17.58
C ARG A 384 -2.87 11.28 17.60
N SER A 385 -3.19 11.84 18.75
CA SER A 385 -3.35 13.29 18.90
C SER A 385 -2.04 14.05 18.66
N PHE A 386 -0.90 13.48 19.06
CA PHE A 386 0.41 14.07 18.77
C PHE A 386 0.68 14.15 17.26
N ILE A 387 0.46 13.07 16.51
CA ILE A 387 0.63 13.02 15.05
C ILE A 387 -0.32 14.00 14.35
N ARG A 388 -1.59 14.08 14.77
CA ARG A 388 -2.56 15.05 14.23
C ARG A 388 -2.10 16.49 14.48
N GLY A 389 -1.61 16.79 15.69
CA GLY A 389 -1.06 18.10 16.01
C GLY A 389 0.13 18.49 15.12
N LEU A 390 1.05 17.55 14.87
CA LEU A 390 2.20 17.75 13.98
C LEU A 390 1.77 17.91 12.51
N PHE A 391 0.74 17.17 12.08
CA PHE A 391 0.12 17.33 10.77
C PHE A 391 -0.41 18.75 10.57
N TYR A 392 -1.23 19.26 11.50
CA TYR A 392 -1.76 20.62 11.39
C TYR A 392 -0.68 21.71 11.40
N ILE A 393 0.39 21.56 12.18
CA ILE A 393 1.55 22.48 12.11
C ILE A 393 2.19 22.44 10.72
N SER A 394 2.45 21.23 10.19
CA SER A 394 3.06 21.09 8.87
C SER A 394 2.18 21.72 7.79
N SER A 395 0.86 21.50 7.84
CA SER A 395 -0.08 22.04 6.87
C SER A 395 -0.14 23.57 6.95
N ALA A 396 -0.15 24.15 8.16
CA ALA A 396 -0.10 25.60 8.33
C ALA A 396 1.21 26.18 7.78
N LEU A 397 2.35 25.55 8.06
CA LEU A 397 3.65 25.97 7.52
C LEU A 397 3.67 25.92 5.99
N MET A 398 3.04 24.92 5.37
CA MET A 398 2.97 24.86 3.89
C MET A 398 2.24 26.08 3.34
N ILE A 399 1.10 26.44 3.93
CA ILE A 399 0.34 27.63 3.54
C ILE A 399 1.19 28.90 3.71
N LEU A 400 1.87 29.05 4.85
CA LEU A 400 2.76 30.20 5.09
C LEU A 400 3.94 30.27 4.10
N MET A 401 4.31 29.14 3.50
CA MET A 401 5.33 29.03 2.45
C MET A 401 4.74 29.06 1.02
N ASN A 402 3.50 29.51 0.87
CA ASN A 402 2.74 29.59 -0.39
C ASN A 402 2.48 28.24 -1.07
N ILE A 403 2.27 27.16 -0.31
CA ILE A 403 2.00 25.82 -0.84
C ILE A 403 0.69 25.26 -0.26
N LEU A 404 -0.15 24.65 -1.10
CA LEU A 404 -1.31 23.89 -0.65
C LEU A 404 -0.88 22.60 0.06
N PRO A 405 -1.32 22.37 1.31
CA PRO A 405 -0.98 21.17 2.05
C PRO A 405 -1.76 19.95 1.52
N GLY A 406 -1.03 18.89 1.18
CA GLY A 406 -1.63 17.59 0.88
C GLY A 406 -2.02 16.80 2.13
N THR A 407 -2.65 15.65 1.93
CA THR A 407 -3.18 14.79 3.02
C THR A 407 -2.11 13.94 3.74
N SER A 408 -0.90 13.84 3.18
CA SER A 408 0.19 13.03 3.75
C SER A 408 1.17 13.86 4.58
N LEU A 409 1.21 13.62 5.90
CA LEU A 409 2.19 14.25 6.80
C LEU A 409 3.62 14.09 6.27
N ILE A 410 4.02 12.87 5.90
CA ILE A 410 5.40 12.57 5.48
C ILE A 410 5.78 13.30 4.18
N ALA A 411 4.86 13.38 3.22
CA ALA A 411 5.10 14.13 1.99
C ALA A 411 5.17 15.64 2.26
N ASN A 412 4.27 16.18 3.10
CA ASN A 412 4.27 17.58 3.51
C ASN A 412 5.60 17.97 4.16
N LEU A 413 6.13 17.15 5.08
CA LEU A 413 7.42 17.39 5.73
C LEU A 413 8.58 17.45 4.72
N SER A 414 8.57 16.57 3.71
CA SER A 414 9.63 16.50 2.70
C SER A 414 9.66 17.76 1.84
N VAL A 415 8.48 18.17 1.37
CA VAL A 415 8.34 19.41 0.57
C VAL A 415 8.70 20.63 1.39
N LEU A 416 8.25 20.71 2.65
CA LEU A 416 8.60 21.80 3.56
C LEU A 416 10.10 21.91 3.77
N LEU A 417 10.81 20.80 4.01
CA LEU A 417 12.26 20.85 4.21
C LEU A 417 12.99 21.43 2.99
N SER A 418 12.62 21.02 1.78
CA SER A 418 13.16 21.60 0.53
C SER A 418 12.84 23.10 0.43
N ARG A 419 11.59 23.48 0.72
CA ARG A 419 11.12 24.86 0.65
C ARG A 419 11.82 25.76 1.67
N LEU A 420 12.09 25.26 2.87
CA LEU A 420 12.84 26.01 3.89
C LEU A 420 14.31 26.22 3.51
N GLU A 421 14.91 25.32 2.73
CA GLU A 421 16.25 25.51 2.17
C GLU A 421 16.29 26.58 1.08
N GLU A 422 15.29 26.60 0.18
CA GLU A 422 15.06 27.68 -0.78
C GLU A 422 14.89 29.03 -0.07
N TYR A 423 14.07 29.07 0.98
CA TYR A 423 13.88 30.27 1.80
C TYR A 423 15.17 30.74 2.45
N ARG A 424 15.97 29.82 3.00
CA ARG A 424 17.29 30.16 3.57
C ARG A 424 18.23 30.77 2.53
N LYS A 425 18.14 30.34 1.28
CA LYS A 425 18.91 30.89 0.14
C LYS A 425 18.33 32.21 -0.39
N GLY A 426 17.18 32.66 0.12
CA GLY A 426 16.51 33.89 -0.31
C GLY A 426 15.78 33.77 -1.65
N THR A 427 15.54 32.54 -2.16
CA THR A 427 14.92 32.33 -3.47
C THR A 427 13.40 32.43 -3.45
N ILE A 428 12.79 32.41 -2.26
CA ILE A 428 11.34 32.51 -2.07
C ILE A 428 11.01 33.46 -0.92
N LYS A 429 9.85 34.11 -1.01
CA LYS A 429 9.32 34.98 0.04
C LYS A 429 8.09 34.33 0.68
N PRO A 430 8.11 34.01 1.99
CA PRO A 430 6.96 33.45 2.68
C PRO A 430 5.91 34.54 2.96
N MET A 431 4.68 34.12 3.28
CA MET A 431 3.61 35.03 3.70
C MET A 431 3.89 35.69 5.06
N VAL A 432 4.66 34.99 5.91
CA VAL A 432 5.07 35.45 7.25
C VAL A 432 6.56 35.20 7.39
N ASP A 433 7.32 36.19 7.87
CA ASP A 433 8.76 36.01 8.12
C ASP A 433 8.96 35.06 9.32
N ILE A 434 9.65 33.95 9.07
CA ILE A 434 9.92 32.90 10.06
C ILE A 434 11.43 32.71 10.30
N ARG A 435 12.28 33.66 9.88
CA ARG A 435 13.76 33.54 9.99
C ARG A 435 14.23 33.19 11.39
N GLU A 436 13.69 33.84 12.41
CA GLU A 436 14.11 33.65 13.81
C GLU A 436 13.82 32.22 14.33
N ASP A 437 12.81 31.55 13.80
CA ASP A 437 12.39 30.22 14.22
C ASP A 437 12.76 29.12 13.19
N LEU A 438 13.43 29.48 12.08
CA LEU A 438 13.78 28.57 10.99
C LEU A 438 14.53 27.31 11.48
N GLY A 439 15.51 27.47 12.37
CA GLY A 439 16.27 26.35 12.93
C GLY A 439 15.40 25.42 13.80
N ARG A 440 14.48 26.00 14.57
CA ARG A 440 13.53 25.26 15.43
C ARG A 440 12.50 24.51 14.59
N ILE A 441 11.97 25.16 13.55
CA ILE A 441 11.05 24.54 12.58
C ILE A 441 11.75 23.37 11.87
N THR A 442 12.96 23.58 11.35
CA THR A 442 13.73 22.52 10.70
C THR A 442 13.96 21.33 11.64
N HIS A 443 14.32 21.60 12.90
CA HIS A 443 14.49 20.55 13.90
C HIS A 443 13.20 19.79 14.20
N LEU A 444 12.06 20.50 14.31
CA LEU A 444 10.74 19.89 14.48
C LEU A 444 10.44 18.95 13.32
N LEU A 445 10.52 19.42 12.08
CA LEU A 445 10.21 18.62 10.87
C LEU A 445 11.07 17.35 10.77
N LYS A 446 12.39 17.47 10.97
CA LYS A 446 13.32 16.32 10.97
C LYS A 446 13.04 15.33 12.11
N SER A 447 12.58 15.82 13.25
CA SER A 447 12.26 14.97 14.40
C SER A 447 10.91 14.28 14.26
N THR A 448 9.95 14.89 13.55
CA THR A 448 8.66 14.25 13.24
C THR A 448 8.85 12.97 12.45
N TYR A 449 9.80 12.89 11.52
CA TYR A 449 10.14 11.62 10.84
C TYR A 449 10.48 10.52 11.85
N ARG A 450 11.33 10.81 12.84
CA ARG A 450 11.72 9.84 13.87
C ARG A 450 10.53 9.42 14.75
N VAL A 451 9.66 10.36 15.08
CA VAL A 451 8.42 10.11 15.85
C VAL A 451 7.49 9.16 15.08
N VAL A 452 7.27 9.40 13.79
CA VAL A 452 6.39 8.57 12.95
C VAL A 452 6.93 7.13 12.83
N HIS A 453 8.25 6.97 12.66
CA HIS A 453 8.85 5.64 12.52
C HIS A 453 8.91 4.84 13.82
N ARG A 454 9.05 5.51 14.97
CA ARG A 454 9.15 4.85 16.29
C ARG A 454 7.81 4.66 16.98
N GLU A 455 6.76 5.35 16.51
CA GLU A 455 5.41 5.32 17.08
C GLU A 455 5.34 5.72 18.57
N THR A 456 6.20 6.67 18.97
CA THR A 456 6.32 7.13 20.36
C THR A 456 6.18 8.63 20.50
N VAL A 457 5.58 9.11 21.60
CA VAL A 457 5.52 10.53 21.93
C VAL A 457 6.86 11.01 22.54
N ASP A 458 7.51 11.97 21.88
CA ASP A 458 8.68 12.66 22.43
C ASP A 458 8.24 13.97 23.12
N LYS A 459 8.43 14.03 24.45
CA LYS A 459 8.03 15.18 25.28
C LYS A 459 8.72 16.49 24.87
N ASN A 460 9.96 16.43 24.39
CA ASN A 460 10.69 17.61 23.97
C ASN A 460 10.14 18.14 22.64
N ILE A 461 9.81 17.23 21.73
CA ILE A 461 9.17 17.59 20.45
C ILE A 461 7.75 18.12 20.67
N LEU A 462 6.98 17.55 21.59
CA LEU A 462 5.67 18.06 21.98
C LEU A 462 5.74 19.50 22.50
N ARG A 463 6.67 19.79 23.42
CA ARG A 463 6.88 21.16 23.95
C ARG A 463 7.32 22.13 22.85
N LEU A 464 8.21 21.69 21.97
CA LEU A 464 8.66 22.49 20.83
C LEU A 464 7.51 22.82 19.88
N ALA A 465 6.68 21.82 19.55
CA ALA A 465 5.51 21.97 18.70
C ALA A 465 4.51 22.99 19.29
N LEU A 466 4.15 22.85 20.57
CA LEU A 466 3.25 23.79 21.26
C LEU A 466 3.79 25.23 21.24
N ARG A 467 5.09 25.40 21.51
CA ARG A 467 5.73 26.72 21.51
C ARG A 467 5.76 27.35 20.12
N LEU A 468 6.08 26.56 19.09
CA LEU A 468 6.10 27.04 17.71
C LEU A 468 4.70 27.41 17.22
N SER A 469 3.66 26.62 17.51
CA SER A 469 2.29 26.96 17.15
C SER A 469 1.86 28.31 17.70
N GLY A 470 2.11 28.55 19.01
CA GLY A 470 1.78 29.84 19.64
C GLY A 470 2.51 31.02 19.01
N LYS A 471 3.82 30.88 18.73
CA LYS A 471 4.62 31.92 18.07
C LYS A 471 4.14 32.23 16.66
N LEU A 472 3.84 31.19 15.87
CA LEU A 472 3.35 31.36 14.49
C LEU A 472 1.97 32.02 14.46
N ILE A 473 1.08 31.71 15.41
CA ILE A 473 -0.21 32.41 15.56
C ILE A 473 0.03 33.90 15.81
N HIS A 474 0.92 34.27 16.74
CA HIS A 474 1.24 35.67 17.00
C HIS A 474 1.84 36.39 15.79
N ALA A 475 2.69 35.72 15.02
CA ALA A 475 3.28 36.28 13.80
C ALA A 475 2.20 36.52 12.72
N ILE A 476 1.27 35.59 12.53
CA ILE A 476 0.12 35.78 11.64
C ILE A 476 -0.76 36.95 12.12
N ASP A 477 -1.08 37.01 13.41
CA ASP A 477 -1.92 38.07 13.98
C ASP A 477 -1.27 39.47 13.83
N HIS A 478 0.06 39.55 13.90
CA HIS A 478 0.79 40.79 13.63
C HIS A 478 0.64 41.24 12.17
N VAL A 479 0.90 40.33 11.21
CA VAL A 479 0.77 40.62 9.78
C VAL A 479 -0.66 41.02 9.42
N LEU A 480 -1.66 40.32 9.98
CA LEU A 480 -3.08 40.65 9.76
C LEU A 480 -3.41 42.05 10.29
N LYS A 481 -2.88 42.45 11.44
CA LYS A 481 -3.08 43.79 11.99
C LYS A 481 -2.39 44.87 11.15
N GLU A 482 -1.12 44.70 10.82
CA GLU A 482 -0.37 45.70 10.05
C GLU A 482 -0.94 45.92 8.65
N THR A 483 -1.34 44.83 7.98
CA THR A 483 -1.78 44.88 6.58
C THR A 483 -3.24 45.33 6.45
N TYR A 484 -4.10 45.02 7.43
CA TYR A 484 -5.55 45.25 7.32
C TYR A 484 -6.15 46.22 8.34
N ALA A 485 -5.37 46.78 9.26
CA ALA A 485 -5.81 47.91 10.10
C ALA A 485 -5.67 49.27 9.40
N GLN A 486 -4.89 49.36 8.30
CA GLN A 486 -4.68 50.60 7.53
C GLN A 486 -5.68 50.79 6.37
N ALA A 487 -6.64 49.87 6.20
CA ALA A 487 -7.64 49.88 5.14
C ALA A 487 -9.06 50.26 5.62
N GLY A 488 -9.17 50.83 6.83
CA GLY A 488 -10.42 51.24 7.46
C GLY A 488 -10.53 52.75 7.60
#